data_AF-I1BGW4-F1
#
_entry.id   AF-I1BGW4-F1
#
_cell.length_a   1.000
_cell.length_b   1.000
_cell.length_c   1.000
_cell.angle_alpha   90.00
_cell.angle_beta   90.00
_cell.angle_gamma   90.00
#
_symmetry.space_group_name_H-M   'P 1'
#
loop_
_entity.id
_entity.type
_entity.pdbx_description
1 polymer ?
#
loop_
_entity_poly.entity_id
_entity_poly.type
_entity_poly.pdbx_seq_one_letter_code
_entity_poly.pdbx_strand_id
1 'polypeptide(L)'
;MTAVRGPYNKSSQRIPLTDDQLETLAKGFIEHRKTVPCPHCKIPTVFRTKGKSKATNHEKEHEYLCTVCSRIMHADDMLALVTRRNDMEEDSQPPTIVPQPQVTSSQPQLPSPFPPQLEMGATPDMQTLFQMLMTLTTELQQARTEIAKLKEQLNVKQQHQPPPVSPINLEDYFPALPVSKYQSAPWHQPQKVLSLAQIVSKNQEKRETTAARFFQAPSTTQGFRYLYLPTKARIPLGKLPTTFKKLGVNNGRLLDLHYPDRNVVAVLVHNDYAPELTELLTKKGVKLNTTFDPCAASVLKDPKYATDTLEQRQQIAQQLHNQRVQKALVHIRGPAKFAVARFFAHKSWITKTQLDEVLATDPYFAHSKDPDTEDIFITEDNASVGSANSSMEEDDPLTTSSQ
;
A
#
# COMPACT_ATOMS: atom_id res chain seq x y z
N MET A 1 -28.57 -25.47 -21.67
CA MET A 1 -27.95 -25.80 -20.37
C MET A 1 -27.69 -24.50 -19.64
N THR A 2 -28.58 -24.16 -18.71
CA THR A 2 -28.61 -22.92 -17.94
C THR A 2 -27.66 -23.04 -16.75
N ALA A 3 -26.64 -22.17 -16.69
CA ALA A 3 -25.72 -22.12 -15.57
C ALA A 3 -26.44 -21.63 -14.30
N VAL A 4 -26.53 -22.52 -13.31
CA VAL A 4 -27.04 -22.22 -11.97
C VAL A 4 -26.05 -21.27 -11.30
N ARG A 5 -26.47 -20.01 -11.10
CA ARG A 5 -25.73 -19.04 -10.27
C ARG A 5 -25.80 -19.50 -8.82
N GLY A 6 -24.64 -19.64 -8.17
CA GLY A 6 -24.55 -19.91 -6.74
C GLY A 6 -25.29 -18.85 -5.90
N PRO A 7 -25.69 -19.19 -4.66
CA PRO A 7 -26.52 -18.32 -3.85
C PRO A 7 -25.81 -17.00 -3.57
N TYR A 8 -26.49 -15.91 -3.93
CA TYR A 8 -26.13 -14.56 -3.48
C TYR A 8 -25.95 -14.58 -1.97
N ASN A 9 -24.82 -14.04 -1.52
CA ASN A 9 -24.51 -13.84 -0.12
C ASN A 9 -25.65 -13.02 0.51
N LYS A 10 -26.54 -13.68 1.27
CA LYS A 10 -27.57 -13.01 2.04
C LYS A 10 -26.84 -12.16 3.07
N SER A 11 -26.64 -10.87 2.79
CA SER A 11 -26.46 -9.89 3.83
C SER A 11 -27.61 -10.12 4.81
N SER A 12 -27.30 -10.60 6.00
CA SER A 12 -28.27 -10.84 7.06
C SER A 12 -29.23 -9.67 7.10
N GLN A 13 -30.52 -9.94 6.87
CA GLN A 13 -31.59 -8.99 7.14
C GLN A 13 -31.57 -8.72 8.64
N ARG A 14 -30.69 -7.80 9.06
CA ARG A 14 -30.66 -7.30 10.43
C ARG A 14 -31.91 -6.46 10.62
N ILE A 15 -32.62 -6.69 11.70
CA ILE A 15 -33.79 -5.90 12.05
C ILE A 15 -33.27 -4.54 12.54
N PRO A 16 -33.71 -3.42 11.94
CA PRO A 16 -33.29 -2.10 12.41
C PRO A 16 -33.78 -1.87 13.85
N LEU A 17 -32.93 -1.28 14.67
CA LEU A 17 -33.22 -0.99 16.08
C LEU A 17 -34.32 0.08 16.19
N THR A 18 -35.20 -0.06 17.18
CA THR A 18 -36.20 0.98 17.48
C THR A 18 -35.53 2.22 18.08
N ASP A 19 -36.20 3.38 18.00
CA ASP A 19 -35.64 4.64 18.50
C ASP A 19 -35.34 4.56 20.03
N ASP A 20 -36.14 3.83 20.82
CA ASP A 20 -35.88 3.58 22.25
C ASP A 20 -34.62 2.71 22.50
N GLN A 21 -34.38 1.72 21.64
CA GLN A 21 -33.20 0.87 21.69
C GLN A 21 -31.93 1.65 21.32
N LEU A 22 -32.04 2.59 20.39
CA LEU A 22 -30.95 3.49 20.01
C LEU A 22 -30.61 4.47 21.14
N GLU A 23 -31.60 4.98 21.87
CA GLU A 23 -31.36 5.84 23.03
C GLU A 23 -30.71 5.07 24.18
N THR A 24 -31.18 3.84 24.44
CA THR A 24 -30.59 2.94 25.44
C THR A 24 -29.13 2.61 25.10
N LEU A 25 -28.85 2.31 23.82
CA LEU A 25 -27.49 2.09 23.34
C LEU A 25 -26.62 3.32 23.54
N ALA A 26 -27.11 4.52 23.19
CA ALA A 26 -26.34 5.75 23.32
C ALA A 26 -25.95 6.05 24.78
N LYS A 27 -26.89 5.87 25.72
CA LYS A 27 -26.65 6.07 27.15
C LYS A 27 -25.63 5.06 27.70
N GLY A 28 -25.90 3.76 27.53
CA GLY A 28 -25.04 2.72 28.07
C GLY A 28 -23.66 2.64 27.37
N PHE A 29 -23.56 3.07 26.11
CA PHE A 29 -22.27 3.19 25.42
C PHE A 29 -21.38 4.27 26.06
N ILE A 30 -21.93 5.43 26.43
CA ILE A 30 -21.13 6.50 27.07
C ILE A 30 -20.53 6.01 28.39
N GLU A 31 -21.32 5.27 29.18
CA GLU A 31 -20.94 4.72 30.47
C GLU A 31 -19.90 3.59 30.34
N HIS A 32 -20.14 2.63 29.44
CA HIS A 32 -19.40 1.38 29.40
C HIS A 32 -18.35 1.27 28.28
N ARG A 33 -18.21 2.27 27.38
CA ARG A 33 -17.29 2.22 26.22
C ARG A 33 -15.83 1.89 26.54
N LYS A 34 -15.36 2.08 27.77
CA LYS A 34 -13.98 1.79 28.19
C LYS A 34 -13.79 0.39 28.78
N THR A 35 -14.88 -0.27 29.15
CA THR A 35 -14.87 -1.53 29.91
C THR A 35 -15.51 -2.69 29.15
N VAL A 36 -16.23 -2.43 28.05
CA VAL A 36 -16.79 -3.48 27.18
C VAL A 36 -15.66 -4.21 26.44
N PRO A 37 -15.49 -5.53 26.65
CA PRO A 37 -14.53 -6.32 25.89
C PRO A 37 -15.03 -6.56 24.47
N CYS A 38 -14.13 -6.44 23.50
CA CYS A 38 -14.49 -6.72 22.12
C CYS A 38 -14.69 -8.24 21.93
N PRO A 39 -15.81 -8.70 21.32
CA PRO A 39 -16.06 -10.14 21.13
C PRO A 39 -15.02 -10.81 20.22
N HIS A 40 -14.33 -10.03 19.38
CA HIS A 40 -13.32 -10.56 18.45
C HIS A 40 -11.92 -10.68 19.05
N CYS A 41 -11.47 -9.70 19.84
CA CYS A 41 -10.12 -9.73 20.42
C CYS A 41 -10.11 -9.98 21.93
N LYS A 42 -11.28 -10.06 22.58
CA LYS A 42 -11.49 -10.30 24.02
C LYS A 42 -10.79 -9.30 24.97
N ILE A 43 -10.14 -8.29 24.43
CA ILE A 43 -9.49 -7.21 25.17
C ILE A 43 -10.54 -6.14 25.51
N PRO A 44 -10.53 -5.57 26.74
CA PRO A 44 -11.29 -4.35 27.03
C PRO A 44 -10.71 -3.20 26.21
N THR A 45 -11.48 -2.71 25.24
CA THR A 45 -11.01 -1.69 24.29
C THR A 45 -11.99 -0.55 24.20
N VAL A 46 -11.49 0.65 23.93
CA VAL A 46 -12.35 1.80 23.66
C VAL A 46 -12.95 1.65 22.26
N PHE A 47 -14.26 1.55 22.17
CA PHE A 47 -14.95 1.60 20.88
C PHE A 47 -15.08 3.05 20.39
N ARG A 48 -14.89 3.28 19.08
CA ARG A 48 -15.13 4.58 18.43
C ARG A 48 -16.34 4.48 17.52
N THR A 49 -17.23 5.47 17.54
CA THR A 49 -18.30 5.59 16.56
C THR A 49 -17.72 6.01 15.20
N LYS A 50 -17.92 5.17 14.19
CA LYS A 50 -17.89 5.54 12.77
C LYS A 50 -19.29 6.05 12.41
N GLY A 51 -19.36 6.90 11.39
CA GLY A 51 -20.62 7.51 10.95
C GLY A 51 -21.74 6.52 10.65
N LYS A 52 -22.90 7.05 10.25
CA LYS A 52 -24.10 6.27 9.97
C LYS A 52 -23.88 5.23 8.87
N SER A 53 -24.47 4.05 9.02
CA SER A 53 -24.39 3.00 8.01
C SER A 53 -24.97 3.46 6.67
N LYS A 54 -24.37 3.00 5.55
CA LYS A 54 -24.81 3.36 4.18
C LYS A 54 -25.96 2.50 3.64
N ALA A 55 -26.44 1.54 4.43
CA ALA A 55 -27.56 0.69 4.02
C ALA A 55 -28.87 1.48 4.09
N THR A 56 -29.70 1.40 3.05
CA THR A 56 -30.96 2.16 2.87
C THR A 56 -31.97 1.97 4.01
N ASN A 57 -31.84 0.91 4.81
CA ASN A 57 -32.72 0.61 5.95
C ASN A 57 -32.12 0.94 7.33
N HIS A 58 -30.84 1.36 7.41
CA HIS A 58 -30.12 1.58 8.68
C HIS A 58 -29.48 2.98 8.77
N GLU A 59 -30.06 3.97 8.09
CA GLU A 59 -29.53 5.34 8.01
C GLU A 59 -29.42 6.03 9.39
N LYS A 60 -30.09 5.52 10.42
CA LYS A 60 -30.01 6.03 11.80
C LYS A 60 -28.94 5.34 12.67
N GLU A 61 -28.39 4.21 12.25
CA GLU A 61 -27.52 3.37 13.09
C GLU A 61 -26.04 3.71 12.92
N HIS A 62 -25.35 3.88 14.06
CA HIS A 62 -23.90 4.09 14.08
C HIS A 62 -23.15 2.76 14.00
N GLU A 63 -22.05 2.75 13.26
CA GLU A 63 -21.10 1.63 13.25
C GLU A 63 -20.00 1.87 14.30
N TYR A 64 -19.58 0.83 15.02
CA TYR A 64 -18.63 0.94 16.12
C TYR A 64 -17.33 0.21 15.79
N LEU A 65 -16.19 0.89 15.94
CA LEU A 65 -14.88 0.36 15.61
C LEU A 65 -14.10 0.04 16.88
N CYS A 66 -13.62 -1.19 17.00
CA CYS A 66 -12.65 -1.55 18.04
C CYS A 66 -11.29 -0.89 17.76
N THR A 67 -10.70 -0.19 18.73
CA THR A 67 -9.39 0.48 18.55
C THR A 67 -8.20 -0.46 18.47
N VAL A 68 -8.35 -1.73 18.85
CA VAL A 68 -7.25 -2.71 18.83
C VAL A 68 -7.28 -3.56 17.57
N CYS A 69 -8.41 -4.23 17.29
CA CYS A 69 -8.50 -5.11 16.12
C CYS A 69 -9.07 -4.44 14.86
N SER A 70 -9.49 -3.18 14.94
CA SER A 70 -10.06 -2.41 13.82
C SER A 70 -11.26 -3.07 13.12
N ARG A 71 -11.93 -4.02 13.78
CA ARG A 71 -13.18 -4.62 13.27
C ARG A 71 -14.38 -3.72 13.57
N ILE A 72 -15.29 -3.67 12.62
CA ILE A 72 -16.55 -2.94 12.68
C ILE A 72 -17.59 -3.83 13.37
N MET A 73 -18.33 -3.22 14.29
CA MET A 73 -19.45 -3.80 15.01
C MET A 73 -20.69 -2.98 14.70
N HIS A 74 -21.81 -3.66 14.48
CA HIS A 74 -23.07 -2.99 14.21
C HIS A 74 -23.77 -2.61 15.53
N ALA A 75 -24.76 -1.72 15.44
CA ALA A 75 -25.43 -1.15 16.60
C ALA A 75 -26.16 -2.20 17.45
N ASP A 76 -26.69 -3.25 16.82
CA ASP A 76 -27.41 -4.35 17.47
C ASP A 76 -26.47 -5.23 18.32
N ASP A 77 -25.31 -5.57 17.76
CA ASP A 77 -24.27 -6.31 18.48
C ASP A 77 -23.75 -5.50 19.68
N MET A 78 -23.63 -4.17 19.53
CA MET A 78 -23.21 -3.27 20.60
C MET A 78 -24.27 -3.11 21.68
N LEU A 79 -25.56 -3.05 21.33
CA LEU A 79 -26.64 -2.99 22.31
C LEU A 79 -26.66 -4.25 23.16
N ALA A 80 -26.53 -5.43 22.56
CA ALA A 80 -26.46 -6.68 23.30
C ALA A 80 -25.30 -6.70 24.31
N LEU A 81 -24.15 -6.11 23.98
CA LEU A 81 -22.99 -6.06 24.89
C LEU A 81 -23.14 -5.05 26.03
N VAL A 82 -23.81 -3.94 25.77
CA VAL A 82 -24.07 -2.90 26.77
C VAL A 82 -25.18 -3.33 27.73
N THR A 83 -26.28 -3.90 27.22
CA THR A 83 -27.39 -4.37 28.04
C THR A 83 -27.00 -5.57 28.92
N ARG A 84 -26.25 -6.53 28.37
CA ARG A 84 -25.79 -7.71 29.13
C ARG A 84 -24.87 -7.35 30.32
N ARG A 85 -24.29 -6.14 30.32
CA ARG A 85 -23.49 -5.66 31.45
C ARG A 85 -24.35 -5.00 32.53
N ASN A 86 -25.41 -4.29 32.14
CA ASN A 86 -26.42 -3.81 33.09
C ASN A 86 -27.05 -4.99 33.85
N ASP A 87 -27.28 -6.12 33.16
CA ASP A 87 -27.82 -7.34 33.80
C ASP A 87 -26.78 -8.06 34.70
N MET A 88 -25.48 -7.80 34.53
CA MET A 88 -24.39 -8.45 35.30
C MET A 88 -23.86 -7.60 36.48
N GLU A 89 -24.35 -6.37 36.66
CA GLU A 89 -24.12 -5.62 37.91
C GLU A 89 -25.10 -6.01 39.04
N GLU A 90 -26.10 -6.86 38.74
CA GLU A 90 -27.14 -7.25 39.71
C GLU A 90 -27.00 -8.69 40.27
N ASP A 91 -26.08 -9.54 39.80
CA ASP A 91 -25.92 -10.87 40.41
C ASP A 91 -24.50 -11.42 40.37
N SER A 92 -24.03 -11.87 41.54
CA SER A 92 -22.68 -12.35 41.81
C SER A 92 -22.62 -13.87 41.81
N GLN A 93 -21.87 -14.51 40.89
CA GLN A 93 -20.95 -15.66 41.10
C GLN A 93 -20.68 -16.50 39.84
N PRO A 94 -19.47 -17.08 39.67
CA PRO A 94 -19.10 -17.89 38.50
C PRO A 94 -19.14 -19.41 38.77
N PRO A 95 -19.42 -20.22 37.75
CA PRO A 95 -18.66 -21.46 37.50
C PRO A 95 -18.54 -21.77 35.98
N THR A 96 -17.86 -22.77 35.43
CA THR A 96 -16.74 -23.67 35.74
C THR A 96 -16.46 -24.39 34.41
N ILE A 97 -15.19 -24.71 34.12
CA ILE A 97 -14.68 -25.34 32.90
C ILE A 97 -14.88 -26.87 32.94
N VAL A 98 -15.35 -27.49 31.84
CA VAL A 98 -15.05 -28.90 31.48
C VAL A 98 -14.98 -29.05 29.94
N PRO A 99 -13.96 -29.72 29.35
CA PRO A 99 -13.82 -29.92 27.90
C PRO A 99 -14.27 -31.31 27.40
N GLN A 100 -14.64 -31.41 26.11
CA GLN A 100 -14.86 -32.69 25.39
C GLN A 100 -14.06 -32.75 24.05
N PRO A 101 -13.78 -33.96 23.51
CA PRO A 101 -12.61 -34.25 22.68
C PRO A 101 -12.85 -34.33 21.16
N GLN A 102 -11.71 -34.51 20.47
CA GLN A 102 -11.44 -34.51 19.03
C GLN A 102 -12.20 -35.58 18.22
N VAL A 103 -12.48 -35.25 16.95
CA VAL A 103 -12.83 -36.22 15.90
C VAL A 103 -12.05 -35.94 14.62
N THR A 104 -11.51 -37.01 14.07
CA THR A 104 -10.59 -37.19 12.95
C THR A 104 -11.26 -36.88 11.59
N SER A 105 -10.52 -36.24 10.67
CA SER A 105 -10.96 -35.95 9.30
C SER A 105 -10.24 -36.86 8.30
N SER A 106 -11.01 -37.55 7.45
CA SER A 106 -10.52 -38.33 6.32
C SER A 106 -10.88 -37.60 5.01
N GLN A 107 -9.89 -37.38 4.16
CA GLN A 107 -9.96 -36.65 2.89
C GLN A 107 -9.94 -37.65 1.71
N PRO A 108 -10.83 -37.54 0.70
CA PRO A 108 -10.67 -38.26 -0.57
C PRO A 108 -9.96 -37.42 -1.64
N GLN A 109 -9.03 -38.04 -2.38
CA GLN A 109 -8.31 -37.48 -3.53
C GLN A 109 -9.19 -37.40 -4.79
N LEU A 110 -8.90 -36.40 -5.65
CA LEU A 110 -9.38 -36.30 -7.04
C LEU A 110 -8.20 -36.45 -8.01
N PRO A 111 -8.34 -37.15 -9.16
CA PRO A 111 -7.31 -37.23 -10.19
C PRO A 111 -7.42 -36.11 -11.24
N SER A 112 -6.27 -35.59 -11.64
CA SER A 112 -6.06 -34.62 -12.72
C SER A 112 -6.07 -35.26 -14.12
N PRO A 113 -6.43 -34.51 -15.17
CA PRO A 113 -5.92 -34.78 -16.51
C PRO A 113 -5.33 -33.51 -17.14
N PHE A 114 -4.01 -33.50 -17.32
CA PHE A 114 -3.33 -32.62 -18.28
C PHE A 114 -2.89 -33.46 -19.49
N PRO A 115 -3.15 -33.02 -20.73
CA PRO A 115 -2.40 -33.50 -21.89
C PRO A 115 -1.14 -32.64 -22.14
N PRO A 116 -0.13 -33.21 -22.82
CA PRO A 116 1.25 -32.77 -22.76
C PRO A 116 1.60 -31.59 -23.69
N GLN A 117 2.66 -30.91 -23.27
CA GLN A 117 3.40 -29.87 -23.95
C GLN A 117 3.94 -30.35 -25.31
N LEU A 118 3.84 -29.51 -26.35
CA LEU A 118 4.57 -29.67 -27.60
C LEU A 118 5.83 -28.81 -27.56
N GLU A 119 6.97 -29.46 -27.75
CA GLU A 119 8.32 -28.92 -27.81
C GLU A 119 8.59 -28.09 -29.08
N MET A 120 9.64 -27.28 -28.97
CA MET A 120 10.20 -26.38 -29.98
C MET A 120 10.70 -27.08 -31.26
N GLY A 121 10.65 -26.34 -32.38
CA GLY A 121 11.63 -26.49 -33.46
C GLY A 121 11.12 -27.13 -34.74
N ALA A 122 10.28 -26.42 -35.50
CA ALA A 122 10.10 -26.68 -36.92
C ALA A 122 9.91 -25.34 -37.64
N THR A 123 10.81 -25.00 -38.57
CA THR A 123 10.52 -23.99 -39.58
C THR A 123 9.26 -24.42 -40.32
N PRO A 124 8.19 -23.62 -40.36
CA PRO A 124 6.94 -24.05 -40.96
C PRO A 124 7.16 -24.32 -42.44
N ASP A 125 6.83 -25.53 -42.89
CA ASP A 125 6.78 -25.92 -44.29
C ASP A 125 6.00 -24.86 -45.09
N MET A 126 6.44 -24.56 -46.30
CA MET A 126 5.86 -23.54 -47.18
C MET A 126 4.37 -23.79 -47.43
N GLN A 127 3.95 -25.06 -47.39
CA GLN A 127 2.54 -25.45 -47.47
C GLN A 127 1.74 -25.03 -46.22
N THR A 128 2.32 -25.15 -45.03
CA THR A 128 1.71 -24.70 -43.77
C THR A 128 1.56 -23.18 -43.76
N LEU A 129 2.54 -22.44 -44.28
CA LEU A 129 2.44 -20.99 -44.46
C LEU A 129 1.34 -20.59 -45.45
N PHE A 130 1.21 -21.31 -46.56
CA PHE A 130 0.14 -21.06 -47.53
C PHE A 130 -1.24 -21.34 -46.93
N GLN A 131 -1.38 -22.42 -46.17
CA GLN A 131 -2.59 -22.76 -45.44
C GLN A 131 -2.96 -21.67 -44.43
N MET A 132 -1.98 -21.18 -43.67
CA MET A 132 -2.18 -20.13 -42.68
C MET A 132 -2.56 -18.79 -43.34
N LEU A 133 -1.96 -18.42 -44.48
CA LEU A 133 -2.34 -17.24 -45.25
C LEU A 133 -3.78 -17.34 -45.78
N MET A 134 -4.20 -18.51 -46.26
CA MET A 134 -5.58 -18.73 -46.69
C MET A 134 -6.56 -18.60 -45.52
N THR A 135 -6.25 -19.20 -44.37
CA THR A 135 -7.09 -19.08 -43.16
C THR A 135 -7.21 -17.62 -42.72
N LEU A 136 -6.09 -16.90 -42.62
CA LEU A 136 -6.08 -15.49 -42.22
C LEU A 136 -6.82 -14.58 -43.21
N THR A 137 -6.72 -14.87 -44.51
CA THR A 137 -7.45 -14.12 -45.54
C THR A 137 -8.95 -14.33 -45.40
N THR A 138 -9.37 -15.56 -45.10
CA THR A 138 -10.77 -15.91 -44.88
C THR A 138 -11.31 -15.26 -43.60
N GLU A 139 -10.54 -15.29 -42.51
CA GLU A 139 -10.89 -14.61 -41.26
C GLU A 139 -11.00 -13.09 -41.43
N LEU A 140 -10.08 -12.46 -42.18
CA LEU A 140 -10.16 -11.03 -42.49
C LEU A 140 -11.41 -10.69 -43.31
N GLN A 141 -11.78 -11.54 -44.26
CA GLN A 141 -12.98 -11.34 -45.06
C GLN A 141 -14.25 -11.48 -44.22
N GLN A 142 -14.27 -12.46 -43.30
CA GLN A 142 -15.34 -12.65 -42.34
C GLN A 142 -15.46 -11.45 -41.39
N ALA A 143 -14.36 -10.97 -40.81
CA ALA A 143 -14.37 -9.80 -39.94
C ALA A 143 -14.88 -8.54 -40.66
N ARG A 144 -14.51 -8.35 -41.93
CA ARG A 144 -15.01 -7.21 -42.74
C ARG A 144 -16.53 -7.28 -42.98
N THR A 145 -17.08 -8.46 -43.23
CA THR A 145 -18.53 -8.63 -43.42
C THR A 145 -19.30 -8.45 -42.11
N GLU A 146 -18.76 -8.89 -40.99
CA GLU A 146 -19.35 -8.67 -39.67
C GLU A 146 -19.35 -7.18 -39.28
N ILE A 147 -18.24 -6.46 -39.55
CA ILE A 147 -18.17 -5.01 -39.36
C ILE A 147 -19.21 -4.29 -40.24
N ALA A 148 -19.40 -4.71 -41.49
CA ALA A 148 -20.42 -4.13 -42.38
C ALA A 148 -21.84 -4.37 -41.82
N LYS A 149 -22.13 -5.59 -41.36
CA LYS A 149 -23.42 -5.95 -40.75
C LYS A 149 -23.69 -5.17 -39.46
N LEU A 150 -22.70 -4.99 -38.60
CA LEU A 150 -22.83 -4.21 -37.37
C LEU A 150 -23.03 -2.72 -37.67
N LYS A 151 -22.35 -2.17 -38.69
CA LYS A 151 -22.59 -0.80 -39.16
C LYS A 151 -24.02 -0.61 -39.67
N GLU A 152 -24.55 -1.57 -40.43
CA GLU A 152 -25.94 -1.57 -40.90
C GLU A 152 -26.92 -1.60 -39.72
N GLN A 153 -26.69 -2.47 -38.73
CA GLN A 153 -27.53 -2.56 -37.52
C GLN A 153 -27.50 -1.28 -36.69
N LEU A 154 -26.33 -0.62 -36.60
CA LEU A 154 -26.22 0.68 -35.94
C LEU A 154 -26.98 1.77 -36.72
N ASN A 155 -26.87 1.79 -38.05
CA ASN A 155 -27.61 2.75 -38.89
C ASN A 155 -29.14 2.56 -38.76
N VAL A 156 -29.62 1.31 -38.74
CA VAL A 156 -31.04 1.00 -38.51
C VAL A 156 -31.48 1.42 -37.11
N LYS A 157 -30.65 1.22 -36.07
CA LYS A 157 -30.95 1.71 -34.71
C LYS A 157 -30.90 3.24 -34.61
N GLN A 158 -30.09 3.90 -35.42
CA GLN A 158 -29.97 5.36 -35.46
C GLN A 158 -31.15 6.00 -36.21
N GLN A 159 -31.72 5.31 -37.20
CA GLN A 159 -32.96 5.72 -37.89
C GLN A 159 -34.24 5.48 -37.07
N HIS A 160 -34.21 4.60 -36.06
CA HIS A 160 -35.31 4.41 -35.10
C HIS A 160 -35.20 5.33 -33.87
N GLN A 161 -34.38 6.39 -33.90
CA GLN A 161 -34.64 7.53 -33.03
C GLN A 161 -36.01 8.11 -33.40
N PRO A 162 -36.92 8.36 -32.45
CA PRO A 162 -38.14 9.09 -32.75
C PRO A 162 -37.78 10.42 -33.42
N PRO A 163 -38.61 10.96 -34.33
CA PRO A 163 -38.36 12.24 -34.96
C PRO A 163 -38.06 13.30 -33.88
N PRO A 164 -37.28 14.35 -34.20
CA PRO A 164 -37.09 15.45 -33.26
C PRO A 164 -38.48 15.94 -32.87
N VAL A 165 -38.84 15.71 -31.61
CA VAL A 165 -40.06 16.24 -31.04
C VAL A 165 -39.89 17.75 -31.18
N SER A 166 -40.67 18.37 -32.07
CA SER A 166 -40.92 19.80 -32.06
C SER A 166 -41.09 20.21 -30.61
N PRO A 167 -40.51 21.34 -30.14
CA PRO A 167 -40.57 21.69 -28.74
C PRO A 167 -42.04 21.81 -28.36
N ILE A 168 -42.57 20.78 -27.70
CA ILE A 168 -43.81 20.87 -26.97
C ILE A 168 -43.49 21.92 -25.93
N ASN A 169 -44.20 23.02 -26.04
CA ASN A 169 -44.17 24.16 -25.14
C ASN A 169 -44.45 23.64 -23.73
N LEU A 170 -43.38 23.28 -23.03
CA LEU A 170 -43.40 22.75 -21.66
C LEU A 170 -43.24 23.90 -20.67
N GLU A 171 -43.71 25.10 -21.02
CA GLU A 171 -43.76 26.25 -20.12
C GLU A 171 -45.03 26.23 -19.25
N ASP A 172 -46.07 25.45 -19.61
CA ASP A 172 -47.39 25.52 -18.97
C ASP A 172 -47.59 24.57 -17.78
N TYR A 173 -46.65 23.65 -17.50
CA TYR A 173 -46.82 22.65 -16.44
C TYR A 173 -45.71 22.61 -15.38
N PHE A 174 -44.61 23.33 -15.58
CA PHE A 174 -43.56 23.49 -14.58
C PHE A 174 -43.06 24.92 -14.58
N PRO A 175 -43.14 25.66 -13.45
CA PRO A 175 -42.53 26.97 -13.37
C PRO A 175 -41.02 26.81 -13.61
N ALA A 176 -40.52 27.43 -14.68
CA ALA A 176 -39.10 27.45 -15.01
C ALA A 176 -38.31 27.98 -13.80
N LEU A 177 -37.58 27.09 -13.13
CA LEU A 177 -36.56 27.53 -12.18
C LEU A 177 -35.52 28.33 -12.97
N PRO A 178 -35.06 29.49 -12.46
CA PRO A 178 -34.17 30.37 -13.21
C PRO A 178 -32.85 29.64 -13.51
N VAL A 179 -32.71 29.20 -14.77
CA VAL A 179 -31.57 28.46 -15.33
C VAL A 179 -30.26 29.30 -15.26
N SER A 180 -30.35 30.60 -14.97
CA SER A 180 -29.20 31.51 -14.94
C SER A 180 -28.16 31.17 -13.87
N LYS A 181 -28.52 30.40 -12.83
CA LYS A 181 -27.58 30.05 -11.75
C LYS A 181 -26.71 28.82 -12.04
N TYR A 182 -26.97 28.08 -13.13
CA TYR A 182 -26.29 26.81 -13.44
C TYR A 182 -25.37 26.86 -14.67
N GLN A 183 -25.39 27.94 -15.46
CA GLN A 183 -24.47 28.13 -16.59
C GLN A 183 -23.00 28.27 -16.16
N SER A 184 -22.74 28.55 -14.87
CA SER A 184 -21.41 28.58 -14.28
C SER A 184 -20.91 27.20 -13.82
N ALA A 185 -21.71 26.14 -13.94
CA ALA A 185 -21.28 24.81 -13.53
C ALA A 185 -20.12 24.31 -14.42
N PRO A 186 -19.09 23.65 -13.86
CA PRO A 186 -17.85 23.33 -14.58
C PRO A 186 -18.04 22.52 -15.86
N TRP A 187 -19.13 21.75 -15.94
CA TRP A 187 -19.47 20.85 -17.05
C TRP A 187 -20.03 21.57 -18.29
N HIS A 188 -20.50 22.82 -18.15
CA HIS A 188 -20.97 23.63 -19.28
C HIS A 188 -19.84 24.39 -20.01
N GLN A 189 -18.59 24.29 -19.52
CA GLN A 189 -17.43 24.90 -20.13
C GLN A 189 -16.54 23.83 -20.77
N PRO A 190 -16.53 23.67 -22.10
CA PRO A 190 -15.80 22.58 -22.76
C PRO A 190 -14.30 22.58 -22.46
N GLN A 191 -13.70 23.77 -22.28
CA GLN A 191 -12.29 23.92 -21.86
C GLN A 191 -12.01 23.31 -20.47
N LYS A 192 -12.93 23.49 -19.51
CA LYS A 192 -12.78 22.89 -18.17
C LYS A 192 -12.93 21.38 -18.22
N VAL A 193 -13.88 20.87 -19.02
CA VAL A 193 -14.08 19.43 -19.22
C VAL A 193 -12.84 18.78 -19.84
N LEU A 194 -12.22 19.40 -20.85
CA LEU A 194 -10.97 18.92 -21.44
C LEU A 194 -9.81 18.92 -20.43
N SER A 195 -9.67 19.97 -19.62
CA SER A 195 -8.64 20.03 -18.56
C SER A 195 -8.82 18.92 -17.51
N LEU A 196 -10.07 18.61 -17.14
CA LEU A 196 -10.41 17.51 -16.22
C LEU A 196 -10.06 16.17 -16.84
N ALA A 197 -10.40 15.95 -18.12
CA ALA A 197 -10.06 14.72 -18.85
C ALA A 197 -8.54 14.49 -18.91
N GLN A 198 -7.75 15.55 -19.15
CA GLN A 198 -6.28 15.47 -19.12
C GLN A 198 -5.74 15.10 -17.73
N ILE A 199 -6.31 15.65 -16.65
CA ILE A 199 -5.93 15.31 -15.27
C ILE A 199 -6.26 13.84 -14.97
N VAL A 200 -7.44 13.38 -15.37
CA VAL A 200 -7.86 11.98 -15.19
C VAL A 200 -6.92 11.04 -15.92
N SER A 201 -6.59 11.33 -17.18
CA SER A 201 -5.66 10.54 -18.00
C SER A 201 -4.26 10.47 -17.38
N LYS A 202 -3.67 11.60 -16.94
CA LYS A 202 -2.37 11.61 -16.24
C LYS A 202 -2.40 10.85 -14.92
N ASN A 203 -3.51 10.91 -14.19
CA ASN A 203 -3.65 10.15 -12.94
C ASN A 203 -3.80 8.65 -13.23
N GLN A 204 -4.44 8.28 -14.33
CA GLN A 204 -4.55 6.91 -14.77
C GLN A 204 -3.19 6.34 -15.15
N GLU A 205 -2.39 7.04 -15.96
CA GLU A 205 -1.03 6.63 -16.31
C GLU A 205 -0.18 6.40 -15.04
N LYS A 206 -0.23 7.32 -14.07
CA LYS A 206 0.47 7.13 -12.77
C LYS A 206 0.00 5.90 -12.00
N ARG A 207 -1.30 5.59 -12.05
CA ARG A 207 -1.88 4.39 -11.39
C ARG A 207 -1.42 3.13 -12.10
N GLU A 208 -1.39 3.13 -13.42
CA GLU A 208 -0.89 2.02 -14.25
C GLU A 208 0.59 1.78 -14.00
N THR A 209 1.44 2.80 -14.00
CA THR A 209 2.85 2.66 -13.65
C THR A 209 3.04 2.15 -12.22
N THR A 210 2.19 2.57 -11.28
CA THR A 210 2.27 2.09 -9.89
C THR A 210 1.83 0.63 -9.77
N ALA A 211 0.78 0.23 -10.50
CA ALA A 211 0.31 -1.15 -10.54
C ALA A 211 1.33 -2.07 -11.20
N ALA A 212 1.94 -1.64 -12.30
CA ALA A 212 2.97 -2.39 -13.01
C ALA A 212 4.16 -2.74 -12.11
N ARG A 213 4.55 -1.86 -11.17
CA ARG A 213 5.64 -2.14 -10.22
C ARG A 213 5.40 -3.35 -9.32
N PHE A 214 4.14 -3.73 -9.05
CA PHE A 214 3.86 -4.94 -8.29
C PHE A 214 4.18 -6.23 -9.07
N PHE A 215 4.21 -6.15 -10.39
CA PHE A 215 4.50 -7.27 -11.28
C PHE A 215 5.89 -7.19 -11.90
N GLN A 216 6.69 -6.17 -11.54
CA GLN A 216 8.09 -6.10 -11.92
C GLN A 216 8.89 -7.09 -11.07
N ALA A 217 9.92 -7.68 -11.67
CA ALA A 217 10.85 -8.51 -10.93
C ALA A 217 11.42 -7.73 -9.73
N PRO A 218 11.62 -8.36 -8.57
CA PRO A 218 12.27 -7.72 -7.44
C PRO A 218 13.62 -7.14 -7.88
N SER A 219 13.86 -5.89 -7.51
CA SER A 219 15.13 -5.23 -7.77
C SER A 219 16.26 -6.02 -7.11
N THR A 220 17.38 -6.17 -7.83
CA THR A 220 18.61 -6.77 -7.30
C THR A 220 19.16 -6.00 -6.10
N THR A 221 18.77 -4.72 -5.95
CA THR A 221 19.16 -3.85 -4.84
C THR A 221 18.01 -3.64 -3.86
N GLN A 222 17.40 -4.73 -3.40
CA GLN A 222 16.32 -4.67 -2.42
C GLN A 222 16.84 -4.04 -1.12
N GLY A 223 16.30 -2.86 -0.77
CA GLY A 223 16.82 -2.11 0.37
C GLY A 223 16.39 -0.65 0.38
N PHE A 224 16.96 0.06 1.36
CA PHE A 224 16.61 1.43 1.64
C PHE A 224 17.85 2.30 1.69
N ARG A 225 17.69 3.59 1.40
CA ARG A 225 18.76 4.57 1.58
C ARG A 225 18.23 5.89 2.11
N TYR A 226 19.07 6.56 2.88
CA TYR A 226 18.86 7.96 3.23
C TYR A 226 19.42 8.85 2.12
N LEU A 227 18.59 9.78 1.65
CA LEU A 227 19.02 10.90 0.81
C LEU A 227 19.13 12.14 1.69
N TYR A 228 20.24 12.85 1.57
CA TYR A 228 20.49 14.09 2.32
C TYR A 228 20.28 15.30 1.43
N LEU A 229 19.32 16.14 1.81
CA LEU A 229 18.98 17.36 1.07
C LEU A 229 19.44 18.58 1.86
N PRO A 230 20.15 19.53 1.22
CA PRO A 230 20.45 20.80 1.84
C PRO A 230 19.18 21.63 1.99
N THR A 231 19.03 22.29 3.15
CA THR A 231 17.94 23.20 3.44
C THR A 231 18.50 24.55 3.88
N LYS A 232 17.96 25.63 3.30
CA LYS A 232 18.35 27.01 3.66
C LYS A 232 17.78 27.44 5.01
N ALA A 233 16.60 26.95 5.34
CA ALA A 233 15.89 27.24 6.57
C ALA A 233 15.22 25.97 7.07
N ARG A 234 15.19 25.81 8.39
CA ARG A 234 14.56 24.66 9.03
C ARG A 234 13.04 24.78 8.90
N ILE A 235 12.45 23.83 8.17
CA ILE A 235 11.01 23.69 8.05
C ILE A 235 10.51 22.75 9.16
N PRO A 236 9.45 23.08 9.90
CA PRO A 236 8.88 22.18 10.89
C PRO A 236 8.58 20.79 10.30
N LEU A 237 8.90 19.72 11.03
CA LEU A 237 8.79 18.33 10.54
C LEU A 237 7.39 18.01 9.97
N GLY A 238 6.32 18.45 10.63
CA GLY A 238 4.95 18.27 10.13
C GLY A 238 4.64 18.98 8.80
N LYS A 239 5.40 20.03 8.44
CA LYS A 239 5.27 20.77 7.18
C LYS A 239 6.17 20.22 6.07
N LEU A 240 7.20 19.43 6.38
CA LEU A 240 8.08 18.84 5.38
C LEU A 240 7.33 17.98 4.34
N PRO A 241 6.45 17.04 4.73
CA PRO A 241 5.66 16.28 3.75
C PRO A 241 4.83 17.18 2.83
N THR A 242 4.26 18.27 3.34
CA THR A 242 3.51 19.21 2.50
C THR A 242 4.40 19.98 1.53
N THR A 243 5.65 20.25 1.92
CA THR A 243 6.64 20.92 1.07
C THR A 243 7.13 19.99 -0.04
N PHE A 244 7.43 18.72 0.30
CA PHE A 244 7.75 17.68 -0.69
C PHE A 244 6.61 17.47 -1.70
N LYS A 245 5.37 17.46 -1.22
CA LYS A 245 4.19 17.39 -2.11
C LYS A 245 4.12 18.58 -3.08
N LYS A 246 4.46 19.79 -2.63
CA LYS A 246 4.54 20.98 -3.52
C LYS A 246 5.65 20.87 -4.57
N LEU A 247 6.73 20.14 -4.27
CA LEU A 247 7.79 19.81 -5.23
C LEU A 247 7.39 18.71 -6.22
N GLY A 248 6.22 18.08 -6.02
CA GLY A 248 5.73 16.98 -6.86
C GLY A 248 6.16 15.59 -6.38
N VAL A 249 6.75 15.48 -5.18
CA VAL A 249 7.16 14.21 -4.59
C VAL A 249 5.94 13.48 -4.01
N ASN A 250 5.89 12.16 -4.18
CA ASN A 250 4.84 11.35 -3.59
C ASN A 250 5.18 11.01 -2.13
N ASN A 251 4.46 11.63 -1.20
CA ASN A 251 4.65 11.41 0.25
C ASN A 251 4.48 9.95 0.67
N GLY A 252 3.68 9.15 -0.05
CA GLY A 252 3.49 7.73 0.28
C GLY A 252 4.74 6.87 0.06
N ARG A 253 5.73 7.40 -0.67
CA ARG A 253 7.02 6.72 -0.91
C ARG A 253 8.15 7.20 0.00
N LEU A 254 7.89 8.21 0.83
CA LEU A 254 8.83 8.69 1.83
C LEU A 254 8.54 7.91 3.13
N LEU A 255 9.53 7.16 3.61
CA LEU A 255 9.37 6.27 4.76
C LEU A 255 9.59 7.04 6.08
N ASP A 256 10.64 7.87 6.11
CA ASP A 256 11.00 8.71 7.25
C ASP A 256 11.57 10.05 6.76
N LEU A 257 11.40 11.09 7.59
CA LEU A 257 11.87 12.45 7.40
C LEU A 257 12.38 13.00 8.73
N HIS A 258 13.68 13.28 8.81
CA HIS A 258 14.26 13.92 10.00
C HIS A 258 15.40 14.88 9.66
N TYR A 259 15.83 15.65 10.66
CA TYR A 259 16.98 16.57 10.53
C TYR A 259 18.19 16.01 11.27
N PRO A 260 19.20 15.46 10.57
CA PRO A 260 20.46 15.08 11.19
C PRO A 260 21.30 16.30 11.61
N ASP A 261 21.22 17.40 10.84
CA ASP A 261 21.86 18.70 11.11
C ASP A 261 20.86 19.84 10.84
N ARG A 262 21.18 21.07 11.24
CA ARG A 262 20.33 22.27 11.11
C ARG A 262 19.92 22.56 9.66
N ASN A 263 20.82 22.30 8.71
CA ASN A 263 20.67 22.64 7.30
C ASN A 263 20.58 21.41 6.39
N VAL A 264 20.34 20.22 6.95
CA VAL A 264 20.25 18.97 6.19
C VAL A 264 19.00 18.23 6.58
N VAL A 265 18.21 17.81 5.61
CA VAL A 265 17.08 16.89 5.79
C VAL A 265 17.49 15.52 5.31
N ALA A 266 17.33 14.51 6.16
CA ALA A 266 17.44 13.11 5.80
C ALA A 266 16.07 12.60 5.37
N VAL A 267 16.02 11.93 4.23
CA VAL A 267 14.81 11.34 3.64
C VAL A 267 15.06 9.86 3.40
N LEU A 268 14.30 8.99 4.07
CA LEU A 268 14.38 7.55 3.85
C LEU A 268 13.48 7.12 2.70
N VAL A 269 14.04 6.42 1.72
CA VAL A 269 13.31 5.88 0.56
C VAL A 269 13.78 4.48 0.20
N HIS A 270 12.93 3.75 -0.52
CA HIS A 270 13.33 2.51 -1.18
C HIS A 270 14.35 2.79 -2.29
N ASN A 271 15.28 1.87 -2.51
CA ASN A 271 16.34 2.01 -3.51
C ASN A 271 15.80 2.25 -4.92
N ASP A 272 14.72 1.57 -5.31
CA ASP A 272 14.09 1.74 -6.63
C ASP A 272 13.47 3.13 -6.83
N TYR A 273 13.10 3.82 -5.74
CA TYR A 273 12.56 5.17 -5.82
C TYR A 273 13.64 6.25 -5.71
N ALA A 274 14.82 5.94 -5.18
CA ALA A 274 15.91 6.89 -5.05
C ALA A 274 16.32 7.56 -6.36
N PRO A 275 16.49 6.88 -7.51
CA PRO A 275 16.85 7.55 -8.77
C PRO A 275 15.73 8.47 -9.26
N GLU A 276 14.48 8.02 -9.22
CA GLU A 276 13.30 8.82 -9.59
C GLU A 276 13.18 10.10 -8.74
N LEU A 277 13.40 9.98 -7.42
CA LEU A 277 13.38 11.13 -6.52
C LEU A 277 14.56 12.08 -6.79
N THR A 278 15.75 11.54 -7.04
CA THR A 278 16.96 12.32 -7.34
C THR A 278 16.79 13.14 -8.61
N GLU A 279 16.27 12.52 -9.67
CA GLU A 279 15.99 13.19 -10.94
C GLU A 279 14.94 14.29 -10.76
N LEU A 280 13.86 13.99 -10.03
CA LEU A 280 12.79 14.96 -9.76
C LEU A 280 13.32 16.18 -8.99
N LEU A 281 14.14 15.96 -7.96
CA LEU A 281 14.75 17.05 -7.17
C LEU A 281 15.74 17.86 -8.01
N THR A 282 16.57 17.18 -8.81
CA THR A 282 17.55 17.82 -9.71
C THR A 282 16.86 18.69 -10.75
N LYS A 283 15.75 18.21 -11.34
CA LYS A 283 14.90 18.97 -12.26
C LYS A 283 14.30 20.23 -11.62
N LYS A 284 14.16 20.27 -10.29
CA LYS A 284 13.70 21.42 -9.51
C LYS A 284 14.85 22.27 -8.95
N GLY A 285 16.10 21.98 -9.32
CA GLY A 285 17.29 22.72 -8.90
C GLY A 285 17.81 22.35 -7.50
N VAL A 286 17.32 21.26 -6.90
CA VAL A 286 17.80 20.78 -5.60
C VAL A 286 18.91 19.75 -5.81
N LYS A 287 20.13 20.10 -5.40
CA LYS A 287 21.28 19.19 -5.43
C LYS A 287 21.32 18.37 -4.14
N LEU A 288 21.46 17.04 -4.27
CA LEU A 288 21.66 16.16 -3.12
C LEU A 288 23.06 16.32 -2.54
N ASN A 289 23.19 16.12 -1.23
CA ASN A 289 24.48 16.07 -0.55
C ASN A 289 24.94 14.61 -0.44
N THR A 290 25.84 14.19 -1.32
CA THR A 290 26.37 12.81 -1.37
C THR A 290 27.52 12.56 -0.39
N THR A 291 28.14 13.60 0.15
CA THR A 291 29.30 13.51 1.04
C THR A 291 28.92 13.62 2.52
N PHE A 292 27.63 13.82 2.82
CA PHE A 292 27.16 13.97 4.19
C PHE A 292 27.20 12.64 4.95
N ASP A 293 28.00 12.59 6.02
CA ASP A 293 28.00 11.51 6.99
C ASP A 293 27.23 11.94 8.25
N PRO A 294 26.10 11.28 8.61
CA PRO A 294 25.33 11.61 9.81
C PRO A 294 26.06 11.32 11.13
N CYS A 295 27.10 10.48 11.10
CA CYS A 295 27.88 10.09 12.27
C CYS A 295 29.16 10.92 12.45
N ALA A 296 29.49 11.81 11.51
CA ALA A 296 30.68 12.62 11.60
C ALA A 296 30.64 13.61 12.78
N ALA A 297 31.79 13.83 13.42
CA ALA A 297 31.93 14.78 14.53
C ALA A 297 31.49 16.21 14.15
N SER A 298 31.60 16.59 12.87
CA SER A 298 31.19 17.90 12.35
C SER A 298 29.67 18.16 12.39
N VAL A 299 28.86 17.11 12.52
CA VAL A 299 27.39 17.22 12.65
C VAL A 299 27.02 17.79 14.02
N LEU A 300 27.85 17.55 15.04
CA LEU A 300 27.61 18.02 16.40
C LEU A 300 28.12 19.47 16.57
N LYS A 301 27.19 20.42 16.43
CA LYS A 301 27.47 21.88 16.48
C LYS A 301 26.99 22.56 17.77
N ASP A 302 26.56 21.79 18.75
CA ASP A 302 26.12 22.35 20.04
C ASP A 302 27.35 22.88 20.81
N PRO A 303 27.34 24.16 21.25
CA PRO A 303 28.43 24.74 22.04
C PRO A 303 28.81 23.92 23.27
N LYS A 304 27.88 23.12 23.82
CA LYS A 304 28.14 22.24 24.96
C LYS A 304 29.29 21.25 24.71
N TYR A 305 29.45 20.78 23.48
CA TYR A 305 30.46 19.78 23.12
C TYR A 305 31.67 20.42 22.41
N ALA A 306 31.79 21.75 22.43
CA ALA A 306 32.86 22.47 21.75
C ALA A 306 34.26 22.23 22.34
N THR A 307 34.33 21.71 23.58
CA THR A 307 35.57 21.34 24.27
C THR A 307 35.93 19.86 24.13
N ASP A 308 34.98 19.03 23.68
CA ASP A 308 35.17 17.58 23.60
C ASP A 308 36.12 17.20 22.48
N THR A 309 36.78 16.04 22.61
CA THR A 309 37.65 15.50 21.55
C THR A 309 36.83 15.08 20.33
N LEU A 310 37.49 14.97 19.18
CA LEU A 310 36.83 14.57 17.93
C LEU A 310 36.13 13.21 18.06
N GLU A 311 36.79 12.26 18.73
CA GLU A 311 36.27 10.91 18.98
C GLU A 311 35.01 10.92 19.86
N GLN A 312 35.03 11.68 20.95
CA GLN A 312 33.87 11.82 21.83
C GLN A 312 32.68 12.41 21.08
N ARG A 313 32.91 13.45 20.26
CA ARG A 313 31.84 14.03 19.43
C ARG A 313 31.30 13.04 18.40
N GLN A 314 32.15 12.23 17.80
CA GLN A 314 31.74 11.19 16.85
C GLN A 314 30.88 10.13 17.52
N GLN A 315 31.26 9.66 18.71
CA GLN A 315 30.46 8.71 19.50
C GLN A 315 29.08 9.29 19.84
N ILE A 316 29.00 10.56 20.27
CA ILE A 316 27.74 11.24 20.54
C ILE A 316 26.90 11.39 19.26
N ALA A 317 27.53 11.75 18.13
CA ALA A 317 26.84 11.87 16.84
C ALA A 317 26.25 10.52 16.39
N GLN A 318 27.00 9.43 16.55
CA GLN A 318 26.54 8.08 16.28
C GLN A 318 25.37 7.69 17.18
N GLN A 319 25.44 7.98 18.49
CA GLN A 319 24.34 7.73 19.42
C GLN A 319 23.06 8.49 19.01
N LEU A 320 23.19 9.77 18.64
CA LEU A 320 22.07 10.57 18.15
C LEU A 320 21.51 10.04 16.83
N HIS A 321 22.36 9.54 15.93
CA HIS A 321 21.92 8.89 14.70
C HIS A 321 21.09 7.64 15.01
N ASN A 322 21.60 6.74 15.86
CA ASN A 322 20.87 5.52 16.25
C ASN A 322 19.51 5.84 16.90
N GLN A 323 19.44 6.86 17.76
CA GLN A 323 18.18 7.32 18.34
C GLN A 323 17.17 7.82 17.30
N ARG A 324 17.63 8.53 16.26
CA ARG A 324 16.76 8.99 15.16
C ARG A 324 16.23 7.82 14.34
N VAL A 325 17.10 6.86 14.02
CA VAL A 325 16.77 5.64 13.28
C VAL A 325 15.76 4.78 14.07
N GLN A 326 15.93 4.63 15.38
CA GLN A 326 14.94 3.96 16.25
C GLN A 326 13.60 4.69 16.26
N LYS A 327 13.60 6.02 16.38
CA LYS A 327 12.38 6.84 16.27
C LYS A 327 11.73 6.74 14.89
N ALA A 328 12.49 6.47 13.84
CA ALA A 328 11.96 6.23 12.51
C ALA A 328 11.03 5.00 12.49
N LEU A 329 11.47 3.90 13.10
CA LEU A 329 10.69 2.66 13.17
C LEU A 329 9.34 2.82 13.89
N VAL A 330 9.22 3.77 14.82
CA VAL A 330 7.96 4.01 15.56
C VAL A 330 6.85 4.54 14.64
N HIS A 331 7.19 5.32 13.62
CA HIS A 331 6.18 5.99 12.78
C HIS A 331 6.06 5.40 11.36
N ILE A 332 7.06 4.63 10.90
CA ILE A 332 6.95 3.89 9.63
C ILE A 332 5.79 2.88 9.73
N ARG A 333 4.99 2.79 8.67
CA ARG A 333 3.80 1.93 8.61
C ARG A 333 4.17 0.46 8.42
N GLY A 334 3.35 -0.43 8.99
CA GLY A 334 3.55 -1.89 9.11
C GLY A 334 4.36 -2.56 7.99
N PRO A 335 3.84 -2.71 6.76
CA PRO A 335 4.52 -3.53 5.74
C PRO A 335 5.95 -3.09 5.43
N ALA A 336 6.21 -1.77 5.42
CA ALA A 336 7.56 -1.24 5.19
C ALA A 336 8.41 -1.25 6.47
N LYS A 337 7.79 -1.16 7.66
CA LYS A 337 8.46 -1.08 8.97
C LYS A 337 9.38 -2.26 9.19
N PHE A 338 8.92 -3.48 8.94
CA PHE A 338 9.67 -4.70 9.20
C PHE A 338 10.87 -4.86 8.25
N ALA A 339 10.66 -4.58 6.95
CA ALA A 339 11.76 -4.57 5.98
C ALA A 339 12.82 -3.50 6.31
N VAL A 340 12.39 -2.29 6.72
CA VAL A 340 13.31 -1.24 7.15
C VAL A 340 14.04 -1.63 8.43
N ALA A 341 13.38 -2.29 9.39
CA ALA A 341 14.01 -2.74 10.63
C ALA A 341 15.12 -3.75 10.34
N ARG A 342 14.87 -4.76 9.49
CA ARG A 342 15.92 -5.71 9.05
C ARG A 342 17.11 -4.98 8.41
N PHE A 343 16.84 -4.00 7.54
CA PHE A 343 17.88 -3.16 6.93
C PHE A 343 18.70 -2.36 7.97
N PHE A 344 18.05 -1.76 8.96
CA PHE A 344 18.75 -1.03 10.03
C PHE A 344 19.60 -1.95 10.92
N ALA A 345 19.16 -3.19 11.16
CA ALA A 345 19.94 -4.18 11.89
C ALA A 345 21.19 -4.60 11.09
N HIS A 346 21.05 -4.83 9.78
CA HIS A 346 22.19 -5.12 8.90
C HIS A 346 23.22 -3.98 8.89
N LYS A 347 22.78 -2.72 8.98
CA LYS A 347 23.65 -1.55 9.12
C LYS A 347 24.19 -1.31 10.54
N SER A 348 23.87 -2.20 11.50
CA SER A 348 24.25 -2.06 12.92
C SER A 348 23.76 -0.75 13.57
N TRP A 349 22.67 -0.16 13.06
CA TRP A 349 22.06 1.04 13.64
C TRP A 349 21.08 0.72 14.78
N ILE A 350 20.55 -0.51 14.79
CA ILE A 350 19.74 -1.08 15.85
C ILE A 350 20.34 -2.42 16.29
N THR A 351 20.10 -2.82 17.54
CA THR A 351 20.53 -4.12 18.06
C THR A 351 19.57 -5.24 17.64
N LYS A 352 20.02 -6.50 17.71
CA LYS A 352 19.17 -7.68 17.45
C LYS A 352 17.93 -7.69 18.34
N THR A 353 18.10 -7.38 19.64
CA THR A 353 16.99 -7.29 20.59
C THR A 353 15.92 -6.27 20.15
N GLN A 354 16.34 -5.11 19.64
CA GLN A 354 15.42 -4.09 19.14
C GLN A 354 14.72 -4.51 17.83
N LEU A 355 15.40 -5.28 16.99
CA LEU A 355 14.79 -5.89 15.81
C LEU A 355 13.70 -6.87 16.24
N ASP A 356 13.99 -7.77 17.17
CA ASP A 356 13.06 -8.78 17.66
C ASP A 356 11.81 -8.13 18.30
N GLU A 357 12.00 -7.07 19.09
CA GLU A 357 10.90 -6.27 19.64
C GLU A 357 10.00 -5.67 18.54
N VAL A 358 10.59 -5.20 17.45
CA VAL A 358 9.84 -4.63 16.33
C VAL A 358 9.12 -5.73 15.55
N LEU A 359 9.77 -6.86 15.28
CA LEU A 359 9.18 -8.00 14.58
C LEU A 359 8.06 -8.67 15.39
N ALA A 360 8.16 -8.67 16.72
CA ALA A 360 7.08 -9.14 17.60
C ALA A 360 5.79 -8.32 17.47
N THR A 361 5.86 -7.09 16.94
CA THR A 361 4.67 -6.27 16.63
C THR A 361 4.04 -6.58 15.28
N ASP A 362 4.63 -7.49 14.49
CA ASP A 362 4.10 -7.88 13.19
C ASP A 362 2.91 -8.84 13.33
N PRO A 363 1.70 -8.42 12.90
CA PRO A 363 0.52 -9.27 12.96
C PRO A 363 0.62 -10.53 12.07
N TYR A 364 1.54 -10.57 11.10
CA TYR A 364 1.77 -11.74 10.25
C TYR A 364 2.84 -12.69 10.81
N PHE A 365 3.81 -12.17 11.57
CA PHE A 365 4.89 -12.95 12.17
C PHE A 365 4.41 -13.78 13.38
N ALA A 366 3.36 -13.33 14.07
CA ALA A 366 2.70 -14.12 15.12
C ALA A 366 2.06 -15.44 14.62
N HIS A 367 1.90 -15.61 13.31
CA HIS A 367 1.23 -16.77 12.69
C HIS A 367 2.14 -17.60 11.78
N SER A 368 3.37 -17.17 11.49
CA SER A 368 4.33 -17.93 10.69
C SER A 368 5.37 -18.57 11.62
N LYS A 369 5.23 -19.88 11.86
CA LYS A 369 6.28 -20.75 12.41
C LYS A 369 7.00 -21.49 11.28
N ASP A 370 7.11 -20.88 10.10
CA ASP A 370 7.81 -21.49 8.98
C ASP A 370 9.24 -20.92 8.91
N PRO A 371 10.28 -21.74 9.16
CA PRO A 371 11.67 -21.29 9.22
C PRO A 371 12.23 -20.81 7.86
N ASP A 372 11.52 -21.04 6.75
CA ASP A 372 12.03 -20.78 5.39
C ASP A 372 11.77 -19.36 4.88
N THR A 373 11.15 -18.46 5.67
CA THR A 373 10.85 -17.08 5.22
C THR A 373 12.00 -16.09 5.50
N GLU A 374 12.98 -16.47 6.33
CA GLU A 374 14.09 -15.60 6.71
C GLU A 374 15.18 -15.49 5.61
N ASP A 375 15.18 -16.39 4.62
CA ASP A 375 16.23 -16.46 3.57
C ASP A 375 15.97 -15.60 2.33
N ILE A 376 14.82 -14.92 2.22
CA ILE A 376 14.49 -14.13 1.00
C ILE A 376 15.23 -12.78 0.97
N PHE A 377 15.87 -12.35 2.06
CA PHE A 377 16.45 -11.00 2.20
C PHE A 377 17.96 -10.93 2.40
N ILE A 378 18.69 -12.05 2.31
CA ILE A 378 20.15 -12.04 2.49
C ILE A 378 20.83 -12.40 1.16
N THR A 379 21.29 -11.39 0.42
CA THR A 379 22.41 -11.56 -0.50
C THR A 379 23.68 -11.12 0.20
N GLU A 380 24.53 -12.10 0.51
CA GLU A 380 25.88 -11.89 1.05
C GLU A 380 26.76 -11.26 -0.03
N ASP A 381 27.07 -9.96 0.13
CA ASP A 381 28.29 -9.39 -0.44
C ASP A 381 29.39 -9.54 0.61
N ASN A 382 30.05 -10.70 0.61
CA ASN A 382 31.37 -10.83 1.24
C ASN A 382 32.35 -11.32 0.19
N ALA A 383 32.99 -10.37 -0.50
CA ALA A 383 34.18 -10.62 -1.29
C ALA A 383 35.27 -11.12 -0.33
N SER A 384 35.43 -12.44 -0.31
CA SER A 384 36.47 -13.15 0.41
C SER A 384 37.85 -12.60 0.00
N VAL A 385 38.54 -12.00 0.96
CA VAL A 385 40.00 -11.89 0.98
C VAL A 385 40.52 -13.30 1.22
N GLY A 386 40.64 -14.06 0.14
CA GLY A 386 41.28 -15.38 0.13
C GLY A 386 42.78 -15.20 -0.04
N SER A 387 43.51 -15.23 1.08
CA SER A 387 44.93 -15.59 1.08
C SER A 387 45.09 -16.97 0.44
N ALA A 388 45.71 -17.03 -0.72
CA ALA A 388 46.22 -18.27 -1.30
C ALA A 388 47.74 -18.17 -1.39
N ASN A 389 48.41 -18.78 -0.41
CA ASN A 389 49.74 -19.31 -0.61
C ASN A 389 49.62 -20.47 -1.60
N SER A 390 50.26 -20.36 -2.76
CA SER A 390 50.73 -21.52 -3.53
C SER A 390 52.03 -21.15 -4.23
N SER A 391 53.07 -21.91 -3.87
CA SER A 391 54.34 -22.01 -4.57
C SER A 391 54.16 -22.51 -6.02
N MET A 392 55.25 -22.33 -6.78
CA MET A 392 55.60 -22.92 -8.09
C MET A 392 55.04 -22.15 -9.30
N GLU A 393 55.91 -21.36 -9.96
CA GLU A 393 56.65 -21.79 -11.16
C GLU A 393 57.62 -20.67 -11.56
N GLU A 394 58.91 -21.02 -11.67
CA GLU A 394 59.93 -20.23 -12.33
C GLU A 394 59.72 -20.36 -13.84
N ASP A 395 59.61 -19.24 -14.54
CA ASP A 395 60.00 -19.18 -15.96
C ASP A 395 60.43 -17.75 -16.33
N ASP A 396 61.62 -17.70 -16.90
CA ASP A 396 62.36 -16.54 -17.45
C ASP A 396 61.52 -15.67 -18.40
N PRO A 397 61.89 -14.38 -18.57
CA PRO A 397 62.67 -14.10 -19.77
C PRO A 397 63.83 -13.13 -19.57
N LEU A 398 64.97 -13.54 -20.13
CA LEU A 398 66.08 -12.72 -20.55
C LEU A 398 65.66 -11.57 -21.49
N THR A 399 66.53 -10.55 -21.49
CA THR A 399 66.78 -9.49 -22.48
C THR A 399 65.89 -8.22 -22.43
N THR A 400 66.49 -7.09 -22.05
CA THR A 400 67.12 -6.16 -23.02
C THR A 400 68.14 -5.20 -22.37
N SER A 401 69.29 -5.10 -23.06
CA SER A 401 70.38 -4.12 -23.08
C SER A 401 70.13 -2.71 -22.47
N SER A 402 71.01 -2.22 -21.59
CA SER A 402 72.24 -1.43 -21.87
C SER A 402 72.02 -0.04 -22.48
N GLN A 403 72.09 1.00 -21.66
CA GLN A 403 73.21 1.96 -21.58
C GLN A 403 73.09 2.86 -20.36
#